data_AF-A0A819A3V9-F1
#
_entry.id   AF-A0A819A3V9-F1
#
_cell.length_a   1.000
_cell.length_b   1.000
_cell.length_c   1.000
_cell.angle_alpha   90.00
_cell.angle_beta   90.00
_cell.angle_gamma   90.00
#
_symmetry.space_group_name_H-M   'P 1'
#
loop_
_entity.id
_entity.type
_entity.pdbx_description
1 polymer ?
#
loop_
_entity_poly.entity_id
_entity_poly.type
_entity_poly.pdbx_seq_one_letter_code
_entity_poly.pdbx_strand_id
1 'polypeptide(L)'
;MYRQRVLVKSLQIVETFNSVSVIATDKTGTLTQNKMTVTHLLWDTNGIYKVPQPQPPPAPEETIFQTIRRLSSGALNTVRRLSVGVISVARRLSSGNINQPQLMPSFNDDNEMHNISSIASEVQVEAFKDLLVGAALCNNAEKQMVQDAQLGQDISKMKTELRLVGDAADTALYNLCVDRCHVDIDAIRKNNPRLKVLPFNSSNKFMIVANELQSVDSSVPESERTVLITMKGAPDIVIQRCSSYKTHKDETSRLDAEMKRTLFNRQEELGEIGNIV
;
A
#
# COMPACT_ATOMS: atom_id res chain seq x y z
N MET A 1 21.38 17.41 -20.99
CA MET A 1 19.96 16.99 -21.10
C MET A 1 19.79 15.50 -21.39
N TYR A 2 20.33 14.92 -22.48
CA TYR A 2 20.12 13.47 -22.77
C TYR A 2 20.59 12.51 -21.67
N ARG A 3 21.79 12.72 -21.10
CA ARG A 3 22.30 11.92 -19.96
C ARG A 3 21.42 12.02 -18.70
N GLN A 4 20.61 13.07 -18.59
CA GLN A 4 19.65 13.30 -17.49
C GLN A 4 18.24 12.81 -17.85
N ARG A 5 18.10 11.98 -18.91
CA ARG A 5 16.82 11.46 -19.41
C ARG A 5 15.84 12.53 -19.91
N VAL A 6 16.34 13.69 -20.30
CA VAL A 6 15.55 14.75 -20.95
C VAL A 6 15.76 14.67 -22.46
N LEU A 7 14.71 14.31 -23.19
CA LEU A 7 14.70 14.29 -24.65
C LEU A 7 14.27 15.66 -25.19
N VAL A 8 15.17 16.29 -25.94
CA VAL A 8 14.93 17.60 -26.54
C VAL A 8 14.63 17.42 -28.03
N LYS A 9 13.49 17.94 -28.51
CA LYS A 9 13.07 17.83 -29.92
C LYS A 9 13.70 18.86 -30.85
N SER A 10 14.10 20.03 -30.33
CA SER A 10 14.76 21.11 -31.07
C SER A 10 15.79 21.81 -30.18
N LEU A 11 16.96 22.13 -30.74
CA LEU A 11 18.03 22.81 -30.00
C LEU A 11 17.62 24.19 -29.48
N GLN A 12 16.70 24.88 -30.16
CA GLN A 12 16.17 26.18 -29.73
C GLN A 12 15.50 26.11 -28.35
N ILE A 13 14.91 24.97 -27.99
CA ILE A 13 14.25 24.75 -26.70
C ILE A 13 15.25 24.87 -25.54
N VAL A 14 16.50 24.47 -25.75
CA VAL A 14 17.55 24.53 -24.72
C VAL A 14 17.87 25.98 -24.35
N GLU A 15 17.95 26.85 -25.37
CA GLU A 15 18.18 28.27 -25.19
C GLU A 15 16.95 28.97 -24.58
N THR A 16 15.75 28.65 -25.06
CA THR A 16 14.50 29.18 -24.50
C THR A 16 14.36 28.85 -23.01
N PHE A 17 14.70 27.62 -22.60
CA PHE A 17 14.63 27.18 -21.21
C PHE A 17 15.55 28.00 -20.28
N ASN A 18 16.68 28.51 -20.81
CA ASN A 18 17.60 29.35 -20.07
C ASN A 18 17.06 30.76 -19.80
N SER A 19 16.08 31.22 -20.59
CA SER A 19 15.45 32.53 -20.48
C SER A 19 14.04 32.51 -19.86
N VAL A 20 13.59 31.37 -19.34
CA VAL A 20 12.25 31.24 -18.73
C VAL A 20 12.19 32.01 -17.41
N SER A 21 11.26 32.95 -17.29
CA SER A 21 10.96 33.67 -16.04
C SER A 21 9.72 33.15 -15.32
N VAL A 22 8.84 32.41 -16.01
CA VAL A 22 7.58 31.86 -15.47
C VAL A 22 7.40 30.42 -15.92
N ILE A 23 7.14 29.52 -14.97
CA ILE A 23 6.81 28.11 -15.26
C ILE A 23 5.33 27.89 -14.93
N ALA A 24 4.54 27.55 -15.95
CA ALA A 24 3.18 27.04 -15.77
C ALA A 24 3.23 25.51 -15.85
N THR A 25 2.76 24.84 -14.81
CA THR A 25 2.77 23.38 -14.71
C THR A 25 1.36 22.86 -14.51
N ASP A 26 1.03 21.76 -15.18
CA ASP A 26 -0.15 20.98 -14.82
C ASP A 26 0.08 20.25 -13.49
N LYS A 27 -1.00 19.90 -12.78
CA LYS A 27 -0.94 19.14 -11.53
C LYS A 27 -0.84 17.66 -11.81
N THR A 28 -1.80 17.10 -12.55
CA THR A 28 -1.97 15.64 -12.66
C THR A 28 -1.03 15.05 -13.69
N GLY A 29 -0.20 14.09 -13.29
CA GLY A 29 0.78 13.46 -14.19
C GLY A 29 2.02 14.31 -14.47
N THR A 30 2.10 15.52 -13.91
CA THR A 30 3.28 16.39 -13.96
C THR A 30 3.84 16.64 -12.55
N LEU A 31 3.08 17.33 -11.68
CA LEU A 31 3.45 17.48 -10.27
C LEU A 31 3.14 16.23 -9.45
N THR A 32 2.02 15.55 -9.77
CA THR A 32 1.60 14.31 -9.11
C THR A 32 1.84 13.11 -10.02
N GLN A 33 1.98 11.93 -9.42
CA GLN A 33 2.24 10.69 -10.16
C GLN A 33 1.02 10.15 -10.92
N ASN A 34 -0.13 10.84 -10.88
CA ASN A 34 -1.42 10.36 -11.39
C ASN A 34 -1.76 8.93 -10.89
N LYS A 35 -1.44 8.67 -9.61
CA LYS A 35 -1.69 7.40 -8.92
C LYS A 35 -2.27 7.70 -7.55
N MET A 36 -3.45 7.16 -7.28
CA MET A 36 -4.03 7.23 -5.94
C MET A 36 -3.15 6.45 -4.97
N THR A 37 -2.85 7.05 -3.82
CA THR A 37 -1.97 6.48 -2.80
C THR A 37 -2.58 6.80 -1.43
N VAL A 38 -2.55 5.84 -0.51
CA VAL A 38 -2.98 6.08 0.86
C VAL A 38 -1.97 6.99 1.56
N THR A 39 -2.44 8.08 2.15
CA THR A 39 -1.61 9.10 2.80
C THR A 39 -1.71 9.08 4.31
N HIS A 40 -2.90 8.79 4.84
CA HIS A 40 -3.17 8.76 6.27
C HIS A 40 -4.04 7.55 6.62
N LEU A 41 -3.89 7.04 7.85
CA LEU A 41 -4.74 6.02 8.44
C LEU A 41 -5.37 6.59 9.71
N LEU A 42 -6.66 6.31 9.89
CA LEU A 42 -7.40 6.54 11.12
C LEU A 42 -7.80 5.16 11.65
N TRP A 43 -7.32 4.81 12.85
CA TRP A 43 -7.59 3.50 13.48
C TRP A 43 -8.26 3.66 14.84
N ASP A 44 -7.80 4.64 15.62
CA ASP A 44 -8.44 5.01 16.87
C ASP A 44 -8.82 6.50 16.89
N THR A 45 -9.23 6.96 18.07
CA THR A 45 -9.75 8.30 18.32
C THR A 45 -8.65 9.31 18.61
N ASN A 46 -7.43 8.80 18.85
CA ASN A 46 -6.33 9.54 19.43
C ASN A 46 -5.23 9.87 18.40
N GLY A 47 -5.18 9.20 17.24
CA GLY A 47 -4.14 9.45 16.25
C GLY A 47 -4.59 9.36 14.79
N ILE A 48 -4.13 10.34 14.00
CA ILE A 48 -4.03 10.22 12.54
C ILE A 48 -2.59 9.76 12.23
N TYR A 49 -2.45 8.65 11.53
CA TYR A 49 -1.15 8.05 11.24
C TYR A 49 -0.76 8.33 9.80
N LYS A 50 0.39 8.96 9.59
CA LYS A 50 0.85 9.28 8.24
C LYS A 50 1.54 8.08 7.63
N VAL A 51 1.07 7.65 6.47
CA VAL A 51 1.74 6.63 5.68
C VAL A 51 3.01 7.27 5.09
N PRO A 52 4.21 6.73 5.37
CA PRO A 52 5.44 7.26 4.76
C PRO A 52 5.29 7.28 3.24
N GLN A 53 5.87 8.24 2.53
CA GLN A 53 5.84 8.22 1.06
C GLN A 53 6.76 7.11 0.51
N PRO A 54 6.49 6.53 -0.67
CA PRO A 54 7.37 5.52 -1.24
C PRO A 54 8.70 6.22 -1.52
N GLN A 55 9.75 5.86 -0.79
CA GLN A 55 11.06 6.38 -1.14
C GLN A 55 11.41 5.82 -2.52
N PRO A 56 11.84 6.65 -3.49
CA PRO A 56 12.37 6.11 -4.72
C PRO A 56 13.47 5.12 -4.33
N PRO A 57 13.56 3.95 -4.99
CA PRO A 57 14.63 3.01 -4.69
C PRO A 57 15.94 3.79 -4.73
N PRO A 58 16.82 3.63 -3.72
CA PRO A 58 18.12 4.28 -3.74
C PRO A 58 18.72 4.03 -5.12
N ALA A 59 19.25 5.09 -5.74
CA ALA A 59 19.92 4.96 -7.02
C ALA A 59 20.82 3.72 -6.94
N PRO A 60 20.73 2.77 -7.90
CA PRO A 60 21.38 1.49 -7.74
C PRO A 60 22.86 1.75 -7.43
N GLU A 61 23.25 1.53 -6.17
CA GLU A 61 24.65 1.55 -5.80
C GLU A 61 25.28 0.50 -6.69
N GLU A 62 26.31 0.88 -7.45
CA GLU A 62 27.05 -0.02 -8.31
C GLU A 62 27.51 -1.20 -7.46
N THR A 63 26.73 -2.29 -7.52
CA THR A 63 26.98 -3.43 -6.67
C THR A 63 28.30 -4.00 -7.13
N ILE A 64 29.13 -4.50 -6.19
CA ILE A 64 30.42 -5.13 -6.49
C ILE A 64 30.30 -6.15 -7.65
N PHE A 65 29.14 -6.79 -7.82
CA PHE A 65 28.83 -7.66 -8.95
C PHE A 65 28.82 -6.99 -10.34
N GLN A 66 28.40 -5.73 -10.47
CA GLN A 66 28.47 -4.96 -11.72
C GLN A 66 29.93 -4.58 -12.03
N THR A 67 30.73 -4.28 -11.00
CA THR A 67 32.18 -4.09 -11.11
C THR A 67 32.89 -5.38 -11.51
N ILE A 68 32.50 -6.52 -10.92
CA ILE A 68 33.01 -7.86 -11.26
C ILE A 68 32.62 -8.25 -12.69
N ARG A 69 31.41 -7.90 -13.16
CA ARG A 69 30.98 -8.16 -14.54
C ARG A 69 31.79 -7.40 -15.58
N ARG A 70 32.48 -6.33 -15.17
CA ARG A 70 33.43 -5.55 -15.98
C ARG A 70 34.84 -6.12 -15.97
N LEU A 71 35.17 -6.98 -15.00
CA LEU A 71 36.45 -7.69 -14.97
C LEU A 71 36.35 -8.91 -15.90
N SER A 72 37.28 -8.97 -16.85
CA SER A 72 37.40 -9.95 -17.94
C SER A 72 37.09 -11.41 -17.57
N SER A 73 36.72 -12.18 -18.58
CA SER A 73 36.38 -13.62 -18.61
C SER A 73 37.34 -14.59 -17.90
N GLY A 74 38.47 -14.14 -17.35
CA GLY A 74 39.42 -14.95 -16.57
C GLY A 74 39.08 -15.12 -15.09
N ALA A 75 38.21 -14.30 -14.48
CA ALA A 75 37.89 -14.37 -13.04
C ALA A 75 36.70 -15.28 -12.69
N LEU A 76 35.97 -15.78 -13.69
CA LEU A 76 34.72 -16.54 -13.52
C LEU A 76 34.92 -17.95 -12.93
N ASN A 77 36.14 -18.49 -12.96
CA ASN A 77 36.40 -19.84 -12.43
C ASN A 77 36.60 -19.90 -10.91
N THR A 78 36.87 -18.77 -10.25
CA THR A 78 37.10 -18.74 -8.80
C THR A 78 35.81 -18.52 -8.00
N VAL A 79 34.80 -17.87 -8.60
CA VAL A 79 33.52 -17.54 -7.92
C VAL A 79 32.51 -18.70 -7.91
N ARG A 80 32.73 -19.75 -8.70
CA ARG A 80 31.86 -20.93 -8.74
C ARG A 80 31.93 -21.81 -7.47
N ARG A 81 32.79 -21.47 -6.50
CA ARG A 81 32.96 -22.21 -5.24
C ARG A 81 32.31 -21.56 -4.00
N LEU A 82 31.59 -20.46 -4.12
CA LEU A 82 30.90 -19.80 -2.99
C LEU A 82 29.37 -19.96 -3.00
N SER A 83 28.85 -20.90 -3.78
CA SER A 83 27.41 -21.13 -4.00
C SER A 83 26.72 -21.96 -2.91
N VAL A 84 26.79 -21.50 -1.66
CA VAL A 84 25.87 -21.97 -0.58
C VAL A 84 25.24 -20.80 0.19
N GLY A 85 25.84 -19.60 0.17
CA GLY A 85 25.37 -18.45 0.98
C GLY A 85 24.42 -17.45 0.30
N VAL A 86 24.19 -17.54 -1.02
CA VAL A 86 23.37 -16.54 -1.75
C VAL A 86 21.90 -16.98 -1.90
N ILE A 87 21.64 -18.29 -1.88
CA ILE A 87 20.29 -18.84 -1.93
C ILE A 87 19.51 -18.54 -0.63
N SER A 88 20.19 -18.33 0.50
CA SER A 88 19.57 -17.93 1.76
C SER A 88 19.09 -16.47 1.77
N VAL A 89 19.72 -15.57 1.00
CA VAL A 89 19.30 -14.15 0.91
C VAL A 89 18.06 -14.01 0.03
N ALA A 90 17.94 -14.79 -1.05
CA ALA A 90 16.75 -14.80 -1.90
C ALA A 90 15.52 -15.47 -1.24
N ARG A 91 15.73 -16.40 -0.30
CA ARG A 91 14.65 -17.10 0.41
C ARG A 91 14.12 -16.35 1.64
N ARG A 92 14.86 -15.36 2.18
CA ARG A 92 14.36 -14.48 3.25
C ARG A 92 13.29 -13.48 2.77
N LEU A 93 13.05 -13.39 1.47
CA LEU A 93 11.99 -12.57 0.87
C LEU A 93 10.69 -13.35 0.59
N SER A 94 10.62 -14.65 0.94
CA SER A 94 9.45 -15.51 0.67
C SER A 94 8.78 -16.07 1.91
N SER A 95 9.00 -15.45 3.07
CA SER A 95 8.24 -15.72 4.29
C SER A 95 8.11 -14.39 5.01
N GLY A 96 7.10 -13.62 4.63
CA GLY A 96 6.72 -12.41 5.34
C GLY A 96 6.39 -12.78 6.79
N ASN A 97 7.37 -12.63 7.67
CA ASN A 97 7.10 -12.58 9.09
C ASN A 97 6.26 -11.33 9.31
N ILE A 98 4.98 -11.54 9.61
CA ILE A 98 4.06 -10.53 10.17
C ILE A 98 4.63 -9.91 11.48
N ASN A 99 5.70 -10.49 12.03
CA ASN A 99 6.29 -10.15 13.33
C ASN A 99 7.57 -9.29 13.26
N GLN A 100 7.86 -8.58 12.17
CA GLN A 100 8.84 -7.49 12.25
C GLN A 100 8.09 -6.19 12.54
N PRO A 101 8.25 -5.58 13.74
CA PRO A 101 7.55 -4.35 14.10
C PRO A 101 8.05 -3.24 13.19
N GLN A 102 7.30 -2.98 12.13
CA GLN A 102 7.46 -1.78 11.33
C GLN A 102 6.74 -0.65 12.03
N LEU A 103 7.39 0.50 12.03
CA LEU A 103 7.03 1.67 12.80
C LEU A 103 6.39 2.66 11.83
N MET A 104 5.09 2.97 12.02
CA MET A 104 4.43 4.05 11.27
C MET A 104 4.49 5.34 12.09
N PRO A 105 5.00 6.46 11.54
CA PRO A 105 5.06 7.71 12.28
C PRO A 105 3.65 8.25 12.56
N SER A 106 3.32 8.38 13.85
CA SER A 106 2.11 9.03 14.35
C SER A 106 2.25 10.54 14.22
N PHE A 107 1.22 11.21 13.71
CA PHE A 107 1.08 12.65 13.84
C PHE A 107 0.01 12.89 14.91
N ASN A 108 0.45 13.03 16.16
CA ASN A 108 -0.43 13.57 17.19
C ASN A 108 -0.25 15.09 17.18
N ASP A 109 -1.35 15.84 17.02
CA ASP A 109 -1.35 17.32 17.05
C ASP A 109 -0.86 17.88 18.40
N ASP A 110 -0.76 17.06 19.47
CA ASP A 110 -0.35 17.53 20.80
C ASP A 110 1.16 17.45 21.08
N ASN A 111 1.98 16.91 20.17
CA ASN A 111 3.42 16.74 20.43
C ASN A 111 4.19 18.08 20.47
N GLU A 112 3.73 19.11 19.76
CA GLU A 112 4.32 20.45 19.88
C GLU A 112 3.96 21.14 21.21
N MET A 113 2.83 20.77 21.84
CA MET A 113 2.38 21.37 23.10
C MET A 113 2.97 20.69 24.35
N HIS A 114 3.47 19.45 24.23
CA HIS A 114 3.90 18.64 25.39
C HIS A 114 5.36 18.14 25.37
N ASN A 115 6.19 18.56 24.40
CA ASN A 115 7.64 18.35 24.43
C ASN A 115 8.05 16.86 24.62
N ILE A 116 7.37 15.95 23.92
CA ILE A 116 7.64 14.51 23.96
C ILE A 116 8.54 14.13 22.77
N SER A 117 9.65 13.45 23.07
CA SER A 117 10.70 13.12 22.10
C SER A 117 10.20 12.23 20.94
N SER A 118 10.71 12.50 19.74
CA SER A 118 10.45 11.91 18.42
C SER A 118 10.63 10.38 18.27
N ILE A 119 10.73 9.63 19.37
CA ILE A 119 10.85 8.16 19.43
C ILE A 119 9.55 7.54 19.97
N ALA A 120 8.61 8.35 20.50
CA ALA A 120 7.36 7.90 21.12
C ALA A 120 6.14 7.84 20.18
N SER A 121 6.34 8.09 18.88
CA SER A 121 5.26 8.27 17.90
C SER A 121 5.32 7.22 16.80
N GLU A 122 5.48 5.96 17.20
CA GLU A 122 5.55 4.85 16.28
C GLU A 122 4.57 3.76 16.73
N VAL A 123 3.55 3.50 15.92
CA VAL A 123 2.59 2.42 16.19
C VAL A 123 3.02 1.19 15.41
N GLN A 124 3.08 0.05 16.10
CA GLN A 124 3.36 -1.24 15.48
C GLN A 124 2.26 -1.57 14.47
N VAL A 125 2.64 -2.08 13.29
CA VAL A 125 1.70 -2.56 12.26
C VAL A 125 0.65 -3.54 12.82
N GLU A 126 0.99 -4.26 13.89
CA GLU A 126 0.09 -5.15 14.64
C GLU A 126 -1.19 -4.45 15.12
N ALA A 127 -1.12 -3.17 15.48
CA ALA A 127 -2.30 -2.40 15.87
C ALA A 127 -3.29 -2.23 14.72
N PHE A 128 -2.83 -2.17 13.45
CA PHE A 128 -3.69 -2.01 12.28
C PHE A 128 -4.12 -3.33 11.65
N LYS A 129 -3.81 -4.47 12.29
CA LYS A 129 -3.96 -5.79 11.68
C LYS A 129 -5.37 -6.04 11.14
N ASP A 130 -6.42 -5.73 11.88
CA ASP A 130 -7.78 -6.01 11.41
C ASP A 130 -8.20 -5.08 10.26
N LEU A 131 -7.72 -3.82 10.25
CA LEU A 131 -7.95 -2.89 9.14
C LEU A 131 -7.24 -3.38 7.88
N LEU A 132 -6.01 -3.86 8.02
CA LEU A 132 -5.22 -4.40 6.91
C LEU A 132 -5.82 -5.71 6.38
N VAL A 133 -6.33 -6.58 7.26
CA VAL A 133 -7.08 -7.78 6.86
C VAL A 133 -8.35 -7.37 6.12
N GLY A 134 -9.11 -6.40 6.62
CA GLY A 134 -10.28 -5.84 5.95
C GLY A 134 -9.94 -5.26 4.57
N ALA A 135 -8.85 -4.49 4.47
CA ALA A 135 -8.36 -3.91 3.22
C ALA A 135 -7.86 -4.96 2.22
N ALA A 136 -7.32 -6.09 2.69
CA ALA A 136 -6.91 -7.20 1.83
C ALA A 136 -8.11 -8.01 1.32
N LEU A 137 -9.08 -8.31 2.19
CA LEU A 137 -10.24 -9.15 1.89
C LEU A 137 -11.33 -8.41 1.10
N CYS A 138 -11.68 -7.19 1.50
CA CYS A 138 -12.71 -6.36 0.88
C CYS A 138 -12.14 -5.49 -0.25
N ASN A 139 -11.39 -6.08 -1.19
CA ASN A 139 -10.68 -5.34 -2.24
C ASN A 139 -10.61 -6.14 -3.55
N ASN A 140 -10.99 -5.56 -4.67
CA ASN A 140 -11.04 -6.25 -5.96
C ASN A 140 -9.77 -6.11 -6.80
N ALA A 141 -8.75 -5.38 -6.33
CA ALA A 141 -7.48 -5.29 -7.03
C ALA A 141 -6.77 -6.66 -7.05
N GLU A 142 -6.27 -7.03 -8.23
CA GLU A 142 -5.59 -8.30 -8.48
C GLU A 142 -4.43 -8.10 -9.46
N LYS A 143 -3.37 -8.91 -9.29
CA LYS A 143 -2.24 -8.94 -10.23
C LYS A 143 -2.63 -9.78 -11.45
N GLN A 144 -2.78 -9.12 -12.60
CA GLN A 144 -3.07 -9.76 -13.87
C GLN A 144 -1.86 -9.70 -14.80
N MET A 145 -1.62 -10.78 -15.54
CA MET A 145 -0.65 -10.77 -16.64
C MET A 145 -1.26 -10.04 -17.82
N VAL A 146 -0.72 -8.86 -18.13
CA VAL A 146 -1.16 -8.04 -19.26
C VAL A 146 -0.16 -8.21 -20.41
N GLN A 147 -0.70 -8.45 -21.60
CA GLN A 147 0.05 -8.44 -22.84
C GLN A 147 -0.23 -7.12 -23.54
N ASP A 148 0.77 -6.25 -23.62
CA ASP A 148 0.63 -5.01 -24.38
C ASP A 148 0.73 -5.32 -25.87
N ALA A 149 -0.42 -5.42 -26.54
CA ALA A 149 -0.48 -5.41 -27.99
C ALA A 149 -0.33 -3.96 -28.48
N GLN A 150 0.91 -3.52 -28.71
CA GLN A 150 1.13 -2.32 -29.52
C GLN A 150 0.89 -2.67 -30.99
N LEU A 151 -0.02 -1.93 -31.64
CA LEU A 151 -0.28 -2.04 -33.08
C LEU A 151 1.05 -1.92 -33.85
N GLY A 152 1.50 -3.01 -34.48
CA GLY A 152 2.67 -3.00 -35.38
C GLY A 152 4.01 -3.49 -34.82
N GLN A 153 4.08 -4.15 -33.65
CA GLN A 153 5.31 -4.82 -33.19
C GLN A 153 5.35 -6.32 -33.52
N ASP A 154 6.54 -6.83 -33.85
CA ASP A 154 6.82 -8.26 -34.07
C ASP A 154 6.34 -9.12 -32.90
N ILE A 155 5.57 -10.16 -33.21
CA ILE A 155 4.98 -11.14 -32.28
C ILE A 155 6.05 -11.79 -31.37
N SER A 156 7.32 -11.80 -31.78
CA SER A 156 8.43 -12.40 -31.04
C SER A 156 8.96 -11.57 -29.85
N LYS A 157 8.46 -10.34 -29.63
CA LYS A 157 8.87 -9.46 -28.51
C LYS A 157 7.70 -9.04 -27.62
N MET A 158 6.69 -9.90 -27.48
CA MET A 158 5.61 -9.66 -26.51
C MET A 158 6.18 -9.66 -25.09
N LYS A 159 6.24 -8.47 -24.47
CA LYS A 159 6.65 -8.33 -23.08
C LYS A 159 5.43 -8.60 -22.20
N THR A 160 5.37 -9.79 -21.60
CA THR A 160 4.35 -10.09 -20.60
C THR A 160 4.74 -9.39 -19.30
N GLU A 161 3.92 -8.46 -18.84
CA GLU A 161 4.14 -7.74 -17.58
C GLU A 161 3.01 -8.06 -16.60
N LEU A 162 3.39 -8.33 -15.34
CA LEU A 162 2.43 -8.45 -14.25
C LEU A 162 2.00 -7.04 -13.82
N ARG A 163 0.72 -6.72 -13.97
CA ARG A 163 0.15 -5.42 -13.60
C ARG A 163 -0.95 -5.59 -12.58
N LEU A 164 -1.03 -4.64 -11.66
CA LEU A 164 -2.15 -4.55 -10.72
C LEU A 164 -3.34 -3.93 -11.45
N VAL A 165 -4.45 -4.66 -11.49
CA VAL A 165 -5.71 -4.27 -12.13
C VAL A 165 -6.77 -4.10 -11.04
N GLY A 166 -7.44 -2.97 -11.02
CA GLY A 166 -8.47 -2.61 -10.06
C GLY A 166 -8.86 -1.15 -10.23
N ASP A 167 -9.86 -0.68 -9.49
CA ASP A 167 -10.13 0.75 -9.41
C ASP A 167 -9.00 1.46 -8.64
N ALA A 168 -9.00 2.81 -8.69
CA ALA A 168 -7.93 3.60 -8.10
C ALA A 168 -7.81 3.41 -6.57
N ALA A 169 -8.93 3.27 -5.86
CA ALA A 169 -8.96 3.12 -4.41
C ALA A 169 -8.47 1.72 -3.99
N ASP A 170 -8.91 0.69 -4.70
CA ASP A 170 -8.54 -0.71 -4.47
C ASP A 170 -7.06 -0.93 -4.74
N THR A 171 -6.55 -0.34 -5.83
CA THR A 171 -5.13 -0.35 -6.15
C THR A 171 -4.30 0.36 -5.09
N ALA A 172 -4.77 1.51 -4.57
CA ALA A 172 -4.10 2.25 -3.50
C ALA A 172 -4.03 1.45 -2.19
N LEU A 173 -5.15 0.84 -1.77
CA LEU A 173 -5.22 -0.02 -0.59
C LEU A 173 -4.37 -1.28 -0.75
N TYR A 174 -4.36 -1.89 -1.94
CA TYR A 174 -3.52 -3.05 -2.23
C TYR A 174 -2.03 -2.70 -2.08
N ASN A 175 -1.60 -1.57 -2.66
CA ASN A 175 -0.21 -1.11 -2.55
C ASN A 175 0.17 -0.73 -1.10
N LEU A 176 -0.75 -0.15 -0.31
CA LEU A 176 -0.52 0.06 1.12
C LEU A 176 -0.18 -1.27 1.80
N CYS A 177 -1.07 -2.26 1.65
CA CYS A 177 -0.91 -3.57 2.27
C CYS A 177 0.43 -4.24 1.87
N VAL A 178 0.75 -4.29 0.57
CA VAL A 178 1.95 -5.00 0.08
C VAL A 178 3.23 -4.21 0.31
N ASP A 179 3.28 -2.96 -0.17
CA ASP A 179 4.53 -2.20 -0.22
C ASP A 179 4.90 -1.63 1.15
N ARG A 180 3.90 -1.31 1.99
CA ARG A 180 4.12 -0.54 3.23
C ARG A 180 3.94 -1.34 4.49
N CYS A 181 3.04 -2.32 4.47
CA CYS A 181 2.76 -3.17 5.62
C CYS A 181 3.23 -4.62 5.42
N HIS A 182 3.79 -4.94 4.25
CA HIS A 182 4.28 -6.29 3.89
C HIS A 182 3.27 -7.42 4.13
N VAL A 183 2.00 -7.12 3.89
CA VAL A 183 0.90 -8.05 3.99
C VAL A 183 0.86 -8.93 2.75
N ASP A 184 0.91 -10.24 2.96
CA ASP A 184 0.68 -11.22 1.89
C ASP A 184 -0.82 -11.36 1.63
N ILE A 185 -1.34 -10.49 0.75
CA ILE A 185 -2.74 -10.48 0.35
C ILE A 185 -3.15 -11.82 -0.27
N ASP A 186 -2.28 -12.46 -1.05
CA ASP A 186 -2.59 -13.69 -1.76
C ASP A 186 -2.76 -14.84 -0.77
N ALA A 187 -1.88 -14.94 0.25
CA ALA A 187 -2.03 -15.89 1.34
C ALA A 187 -3.30 -15.63 2.19
N ILE A 188 -3.58 -14.37 2.54
CA ILE A 188 -4.79 -14.01 3.30
C ILE A 188 -6.04 -14.40 2.54
N ARG A 189 -6.15 -14.04 1.26
CA ARG A 189 -7.32 -14.37 0.42
C ARG A 189 -7.46 -15.87 0.20
N LYS A 190 -6.34 -16.62 0.08
CA LYS A 190 -6.35 -18.08 -0.04
C LYS A 190 -6.87 -18.76 1.22
N ASN A 191 -6.47 -18.28 2.40
CA ASN A 191 -6.90 -18.85 3.68
C ASN A 191 -8.32 -18.39 4.10
N ASN A 192 -8.85 -17.35 3.47
CA ASN A 192 -10.14 -16.75 3.79
C ASN A 192 -10.97 -16.62 2.50
N PRO A 193 -11.42 -17.72 1.89
CA PRO A 193 -12.11 -17.68 0.61
C PRO A 193 -13.41 -16.88 0.69
N ARG A 194 -13.72 -16.14 -0.38
CA ARG A 194 -14.94 -15.34 -0.46
C ARG A 194 -16.15 -16.26 -0.64
N LEU A 195 -17.10 -16.17 0.28
CA LEU A 195 -18.40 -16.83 0.20
C LEU A 195 -19.40 -15.99 -0.61
N LYS A 196 -19.41 -14.67 -0.38
CA LYS A 196 -20.31 -13.75 -1.07
C LYS A 196 -19.69 -12.36 -1.19
N VAL A 197 -19.97 -11.69 -2.30
CA VAL A 197 -19.58 -10.31 -2.54
C VAL A 197 -20.82 -9.51 -2.90
N LEU A 198 -21.05 -8.41 -2.18
CA LEU A 198 -21.91 -7.33 -2.62
C LEU A 198 -21.00 -6.22 -3.15
N PRO A 199 -20.88 -6.06 -4.48
CA PRO A 199 -19.99 -5.08 -5.06
C PRO A 199 -20.42 -3.66 -4.71
N PHE A 200 -19.48 -2.71 -4.76
CA PHE A 200 -19.78 -1.30 -4.61
C PHE A 200 -20.83 -0.87 -5.64
N ASN A 201 -21.82 -0.09 -5.19
CA ASN A 201 -22.73 0.61 -6.09
C ASN A 201 -23.00 2.02 -5.57
N SER A 202 -23.32 2.95 -6.47
CA SER A 202 -23.48 4.38 -6.15
C SER A 202 -24.70 4.68 -5.26
N SER A 203 -25.71 3.80 -5.28
CA SER A 203 -26.91 3.95 -4.44
C SER A 203 -26.62 3.62 -2.97
N ASN A 204 -25.91 2.52 -2.72
CA ASN A 204 -25.57 2.04 -1.39
C ASN A 204 -24.30 2.70 -0.85
N LYS A 205 -23.37 3.09 -1.74
CA LYS A 205 -22.06 3.71 -1.42
C LYS A 205 -21.15 2.86 -0.53
N PHE A 206 -21.30 1.53 -0.58
CA PHE A 206 -20.41 0.59 0.11
C PHE A 206 -20.31 -0.73 -0.64
N MET A 207 -19.26 -1.49 -0.31
CA MET A 207 -19.00 -2.87 -0.71
C MET A 207 -18.94 -3.75 0.53
N ILE A 208 -19.46 -4.97 0.44
CA ILE A 208 -19.38 -5.99 1.49
C ILE A 208 -18.80 -7.28 0.91
N VAL A 209 -17.93 -7.94 1.67
CA VAL A 209 -17.44 -9.28 1.37
C VAL A 209 -17.61 -10.15 2.60
N ALA A 210 -18.24 -11.31 2.40
CA ALA A 210 -18.29 -12.38 3.38
C ALA A 210 -17.19 -13.40 3.05
N ASN A 211 -16.30 -13.66 4.00
CA ASN A 211 -15.21 -14.61 3.89
C ASN A 211 -15.42 -15.74 4.92
N GLU A 212 -15.08 -16.96 4.53
CA GLU A 212 -14.98 -18.06 5.48
C GLU A 212 -13.70 -17.90 6.30
N LEU A 213 -13.82 -17.90 7.63
CA LEU A 213 -12.67 -17.87 8.52
C LEU A 213 -12.31 -19.31 8.87
N GLN A 214 -11.10 -19.74 8.51
CA GLN A 214 -10.58 -21.03 8.98
C GLN A 214 -10.32 -20.91 10.49
N SER A 215 -11.01 -21.73 11.29
CA SER A 215 -10.77 -21.79 12.73
C SER A 215 -9.34 -22.29 12.96
N VAL A 216 -8.55 -21.51 13.70
CA VAL A 216 -7.21 -21.92 14.15
C VAL A 216 -7.31 -22.93 15.29
N ASP A 217 -8.46 -22.96 15.97
CA ASP A 217 -8.70 -23.82 17.11
C ASP A 217 -9.29 -25.16 16.67
N SER A 218 -8.48 -26.22 16.81
CA SER A 218 -8.83 -27.61 16.45
C SER A 218 -9.94 -28.20 17.33
N SER A 219 -10.39 -27.47 18.36
CA SER A 219 -11.47 -27.86 19.27
C SER A 219 -12.87 -27.49 18.78
N VAL A 220 -12.99 -26.64 17.76
CA VAL A 220 -14.28 -26.22 17.19
C VAL A 220 -14.69 -27.19 16.07
N PRO A 221 -15.88 -27.83 16.15
CA PRO A 221 -16.35 -28.75 15.10
C PRO A 221 -16.49 -28.06 13.73
N GLU A 222 -16.27 -28.80 12.64
CA GLU A 222 -16.48 -28.31 11.25
C GLU A 222 -17.88 -27.72 10.98
N SER A 223 -18.85 -27.97 11.87
CA SER A 223 -20.21 -27.46 11.81
C SER A 223 -20.37 -26.01 12.27
N GLU A 224 -19.38 -25.42 12.94
CA GLU A 224 -19.41 -24.00 13.38
C GLU A 224 -18.51 -23.13 12.51
N ARG A 225 -18.82 -23.10 11.20
CA ARG A 225 -18.13 -22.22 10.25
C ARG A 225 -18.35 -20.77 10.66
N THR A 226 -17.26 -20.10 11.04
CA THR A 226 -17.26 -18.67 11.33
C THR A 226 -17.13 -17.90 10.02
N VAL A 227 -18.02 -16.94 9.80
CA VAL A 227 -18.00 -16.06 8.63
C VAL A 227 -17.55 -14.67 9.07
N LEU A 228 -16.47 -14.18 8.46
CA LEU A 228 -16.02 -12.81 8.62
C LEU A 228 -16.67 -11.93 7.55
N ILE A 229 -17.44 -10.92 7.99
CA ILE A 229 -18.02 -9.93 7.09
C ILE A 229 -17.16 -8.67 7.16
N THR A 230 -16.63 -8.25 6.01
CA THR A 230 -15.84 -7.03 5.86
C THR A 230 -16.61 -6.03 4.99
N MET A 231 -16.52 -4.74 5.32
CA MET A 231 -17.22 -3.66 4.63
C MET A 231 -16.28 -2.48 4.41
N LYS A 232 -16.35 -1.86 3.24
CA LYS A 232 -15.74 -0.55 2.95
C LYS A 232 -16.72 0.32 2.20
N GLY A 233 -16.62 1.64 2.33
CA GLY A 233 -17.52 2.57 1.66
C GLY A 233 -17.34 3.99 2.17
N ALA A 234 -18.28 4.85 1.80
CA ALA A 234 -18.29 6.23 2.27
C ALA A 234 -18.35 6.26 3.82
N PRO A 235 -17.49 7.06 4.50
CA PRO A 235 -17.37 7.01 5.96
C PRO A 235 -18.70 7.28 6.69
N ASP A 236 -19.50 8.22 6.20
CA ASP A 236 -20.83 8.55 6.70
C ASP A 236 -21.81 7.37 6.66
N ILE A 237 -21.69 6.51 5.65
CA ILE A 237 -22.53 5.31 5.51
C ILE A 237 -22.02 4.17 6.39
N VAL A 238 -20.70 4.01 6.50
CA VAL A 238 -20.10 2.93 7.30
C VAL A 238 -20.26 3.19 8.80
N ILE A 239 -19.91 4.39 9.27
CA ILE A 239 -19.95 4.78 10.70
C ILE A 239 -21.37 4.68 11.26
N GLN A 240 -22.39 5.02 10.47
CA GLN A 240 -23.79 4.90 10.88
C GLN A 240 -24.24 3.45 11.13
N ARG A 241 -23.59 2.47 10.49
CA ARG A 241 -23.89 1.03 10.63
C ARG A 241 -23.10 0.36 11.75
N CYS A 242 -22.11 1.05 12.30
CA CYS A 242 -21.30 0.54 13.41
C CYS A 242 -21.94 0.85 14.77
N SER A 243 -21.93 -0.14 15.66
CA SER A 243 -22.32 0.00 17.07
C SER A 243 -21.13 0.07 18.03
N SER A 244 -19.96 -0.38 17.58
CA SER A 244 -18.72 -0.47 18.34
C SER A 244 -17.52 -0.21 17.44
N TYR A 245 -16.39 0.13 18.05
CA TYR A 245 -15.10 0.30 17.41
C TYR A 245 -14.01 -0.35 18.27
N LYS A 246 -12.85 -0.61 17.67
CA LYS A 246 -11.70 -1.21 18.33
C LYS A 246 -10.68 -0.12 18.69
N THR A 247 -10.11 -0.17 19.88
CA THR A 247 -9.11 0.80 20.33
C THR A 247 -7.68 0.32 19.99
N HIS A 248 -6.67 1.19 20.14
CA HIS A 248 -5.26 0.81 19.98
C HIS A 248 -4.80 -0.29 20.95
N LYS A 249 -5.57 -0.59 22.01
CA LYS A 249 -5.28 -1.66 22.98
C LYS A 249 -5.94 -2.99 22.63
N ASP A 250 -6.48 -3.12 21.42
CA ASP A 250 -7.25 -4.29 20.99
C ASP A 250 -8.62 -4.45 21.68
N GLU A 251 -9.05 -3.46 22.46
CA GLU A 251 -10.31 -3.51 23.21
C GLU A 251 -11.48 -3.00 22.36
N THR A 252 -12.66 -3.62 22.53
CA THR A 252 -13.89 -3.18 21.84
C THR A 252 -14.67 -2.22 22.73
N SER A 253 -14.91 -1.01 22.21
CA SER A 253 -15.67 0.05 22.88
C SER A 253 -16.95 0.37 22.12
N ARG A 254 -17.97 0.85 22.83
CA ARG A 254 -19.24 1.29 22.20
C ARG A 254 -19.02 2.57 21.40
N LEU A 255 -19.61 2.64 20.21
CA LEU A 255 -19.58 3.81 19.36
C LEU A 255 -20.75 4.74 19.72
N ASP A 256 -20.52 5.64 20.68
CA ASP A 256 -21.50 6.62 21.14
C ASP A 256 -21.59 7.85 20.22
N ALA A 257 -22.50 8.78 20.54
CA ALA A 257 -22.76 9.96 19.72
C ALA A 257 -21.60 10.96 19.73
N GLU A 258 -20.91 11.10 20.86
CA GLU A 258 -19.73 11.94 20.99
C GLU A 258 -18.60 11.40 20.10
N MET A 259 -18.37 10.10 20.14
CA MET A 259 -17.33 9.46 19.35
C MET A 259 -17.61 9.53 17.85
N LYS A 260 -18.86 9.33 17.45
CA LYS A 260 -19.27 9.54 16.04
C LYS A 260 -18.94 10.95 15.59
N ARG A 261 -19.23 11.96 16.42
CA ARG A 261 -18.92 13.35 16.11
C ARG A 261 -17.41 13.57 15.95
N THR A 262 -16.59 13.01 16.83
CA THR A 262 -15.13 13.08 16.71
C THR A 262 -14.65 12.48 15.39
N LEU A 263 -15.14 11.30 15.00
CA LEU A 263 -14.78 10.66 13.73
C LEU A 263 -15.19 11.50 12.51
N PHE A 264 -16.36 12.14 12.55
CA PHE A 264 -16.80 13.05 11.49
C PHE A 264 -15.91 14.29 11.37
N ASN A 265 -15.53 14.90 12.49
CA ASN A 265 -14.59 16.02 12.46
C ASN A 265 -13.24 15.62 11.85
N ARG A 266 -12.70 14.45 12.22
CA ARG A 266 -11.46 13.91 11.63
C ARG A 266 -11.59 13.64 10.14
N GLN A 267 -12.75 13.16 9.70
CA GLN A 267 -13.04 13.01 8.27
C GLN A 267 -13.00 14.36 7.54
N GLU A 268 -13.60 15.40 8.12
CA GLU A 268 -13.58 16.76 7.55
C GLU A 268 -12.16 17.33 7.47
N GLU A 269 -11.37 17.21 8.55
CA GLU A 269 -9.94 17.61 8.59
C GLU A 269 -9.14 16.97 7.45
N LEU A 270 -9.33 15.66 7.22
CA LEU A 270 -8.68 14.93 6.13
C LEU A 270 -9.20 15.36 4.73
N GLY A 271 -10.47 15.75 4.64
CA GLY A 271 -11.06 16.28 3.43
C GLY A 271 -10.51 17.67 3.06
N GLU A 272 -10.29 18.54 4.04
CA GLU A 272 -9.76 19.90 3.85
C GLU A 272 -8.34 19.91 3.28
N ILE A 273 -7.51 18.92 3.65
CA ILE A 273 -6.17 18.72 3.07
C ILE A 273 -6.22 18.07 1.67
N GLY A 274 -7.40 17.85 1.11
CA GLY A 274 -7.61 17.36 -0.25
C GLY A 274 -7.53 15.85 -0.41
N ASN A 275 -7.63 15.08 0.69
CA ASN A 275 -7.72 13.62 0.61
C ASN A 275 -9.16 13.17 0.34
N ILE A 276 -9.27 11.98 -0.25
CA ILE A 276 -10.52 11.22 -0.27
C ILE A 276 -10.48 10.30 0.95
N VAL A 277 -11.50 10.36 1.79
CA VAL A 277 -11.65 9.57 3.03
C VAL A 277 -12.64 8.44 2.82
#